data_AF-A5ZRG3-F1
#
_entry.id   AF-A5ZRG3-F1
#
_cell.length_a   1.000
_cell.length_b   1.000
_cell.length_c   1.000
_cell.angle_alpha   90.00
_cell.angle_beta   90.00
_cell.angle_gamma   90.00
#
_symmetry.space_group_name_H-M   'P 1'
#
loop_
_entity.id
_entity.type
_entity.pdbx_description
1 polymer ?
#
loop_
_entity_poly.entity_id
_entity_poly.type
_entity_poly.pdbx_seq_one_letter_code
_entity_poly.pdbx_strand_id
1 'polypeptide(L)'
;MTPQQWIKATDAIGIVSKSGRYGGTYAHTDIAFEFVLWISPEFKLYIIKDYQRLKKDEADRLAIGWDVKRGLSKINYRIHTDAVKEFLITPTLSPQEMAYTYASEADILILHTF
;
A
#
# COMPACT_ATOMS: atom_id res chain seq x y z
N MET A 1 18.00 18.62 -38.32
CA MET A 1 16.52 18.60 -38.39
C MET A 1 15.99 19.44 -37.24
N THR A 2 15.09 20.39 -37.48
CA THR A 2 14.48 21.20 -36.39
C THR A 2 13.37 20.43 -35.68
N PRO A 3 13.00 20.76 -34.43
CA PRO A 3 11.91 20.08 -33.73
C PRO A 3 10.59 20.09 -34.53
N GLN A 4 10.26 21.22 -35.16
CA GLN A 4 9.07 21.33 -36.00
C GLN A 4 9.13 20.44 -37.25
N GLN A 5 10.30 20.29 -37.88
CA GLN A 5 10.49 19.36 -39.00
C GLN A 5 10.40 17.91 -38.56
N TRP A 6 10.97 17.58 -37.39
CA TRP A 6 10.92 16.23 -36.83
C TRP A 6 9.49 15.81 -36.52
N ILE A 7 8.72 16.66 -35.81
CA ILE A 7 7.30 16.41 -35.49
C ILE A 7 6.50 16.13 -36.77
N LYS A 8 6.71 16.92 -37.83
CA LYS A 8 6.01 16.74 -39.11
C LYS A 8 6.42 15.45 -39.84
N ALA A 9 7.68 15.06 -39.74
CA ALA A 9 8.20 13.86 -40.40
C ALA A 9 7.77 12.56 -39.70
N THR A 10 7.59 12.60 -38.38
CA THR A 10 7.26 11.42 -37.56
C THR A 10 5.79 11.33 -37.14
N ASP A 11 4.99 12.35 -37.45
CA ASP A 11 3.63 12.51 -36.93
C ASP A 11 3.58 12.43 -35.39
N ALA A 12 4.58 13.05 -34.74
CA ALA A 12 4.74 12.94 -33.29
C ALA A 12 3.59 13.60 -32.55
N ILE A 13 2.95 12.83 -31.66
CA ILE A 13 1.88 13.30 -30.78
C ILE A 13 2.48 13.74 -29.45
N GLY A 14 1.93 14.81 -28.86
CA GLY A 14 2.31 15.27 -27.52
C GLY A 14 3.55 16.17 -27.47
N ILE A 15 4.09 16.60 -28.61
CA ILE A 15 5.16 17.61 -28.72
C ILE A 15 4.68 18.73 -29.65
N VAL A 16 4.85 19.98 -29.23
CA VAL A 16 4.45 21.18 -29.98
C VAL A 16 5.63 22.13 -30.06
N SER A 17 6.03 22.50 -31.27
CA SER A 17 7.08 23.49 -31.51
C SER A 17 6.49 24.72 -32.21
N LYS A 18 6.64 25.90 -31.58
CA LYS A 18 6.17 27.19 -32.11
C LYS A 18 7.36 28.12 -32.33
N SER A 19 7.40 28.81 -33.47
CA SER A 19 8.39 29.85 -33.76
C SER A 19 7.89 31.24 -33.34
N GLY A 20 8.80 32.19 -33.11
CA GLY A 20 8.48 33.59 -32.81
C GLY A 20 8.93 34.05 -31.42
N ARG A 21 8.62 35.30 -31.06
CA ARG A 21 9.07 35.97 -29.81
C ARG A 21 8.59 35.29 -28.53
N TYR A 22 7.54 34.47 -28.62
CA TYR A 22 7.01 33.63 -27.55
C TYR A 22 6.95 32.16 -27.98
N GLY A 23 7.86 31.79 -28.89
CA GLY A 23 8.04 30.43 -29.37
C GLY A 23 8.75 29.56 -28.34
N GLY A 24 8.77 28.26 -28.62
CA GLY A 24 9.35 27.24 -27.77
C GLY A 24 8.95 25.85 -28.24
N THR A 25 9.62 24.84 -27.71
CA THR A 25 9.19 23.46 -27.86
C THR A 25 8.66 22.98 -26.51
N TYR A 26 7.41 22.55 -26.53
CA TYR A 26 6.67 22.09 -25.38
C TYR A 26 6.31 20.62 -25.60
N ALA A 27 6.22 19.86 -24.52
CA ALA A 27 5.82 18.47 -24.58
C ALA A 27 4.85 18.15 -23.44
N HIS A 28 4.07 17.09 -23.62
CA HIS A 28 3.34 16.47 -22.51
C HIS A 28 4.31 16.17 -21.36
N THR A 29 3.83 16.30 -20.12
CA THR A 29 4.65 16.18 -18.91
C THR A 29 5.53 14.93 -18.95
N ASP A 30 4.96 13.75 -19.22
CA ASP A 30 5.71 12.49 -19.26
C ASP A 30 6.83 12.49 -20.31
N ILE A 31 6.57 13.03 -21.50
CA ILE A 31 7.57 13.15 -22.57
C ILE A 31 8.69 14.11 -22.13
N ALA A 32 8.34 15.25 -21.54
CA ALA A 32 9.32 16.19 -21.01
C ALA A 32 10.16 15.56 -19.89
N PHE A 33 9.54 14.78 -18.99
CA PHE A 33 10.23 14.04 -17.94
C PHE A 33 11.24 13.04 -18.52
N GLU A 34 10.87 12.26 -19.54
CA GLU A 34 11.81 11.34 -20.20
C GLU A 34 13.04 12.05 -20.78
N PHE A 35 12.84 13.20 -21.44
CA PHE A 35 13.95 14.01 -21.93
C PHE A 35 14.85 14.51 -20.79
N VAL A 36 14.27 15.03 -19.72
CA VAL A 36 15.04 15.53 -18.56
C VAL A 36 15.79 14.38 -17.87
N LEU A 37 15.16 13.22 -17.72
CA LEU A 37 15.77 12.01 -17.15
C LEU A 37 16.97 11.51 -17.98
N TRP A 38 16.88 11.62 -19.30
CA TRP A 38 17.99 11.26 -20.20
C TRP A 38 19.14 12.26 -20.13
N ILE A 39 18.83 13.56 -20.06
CA ILE A 39 19.84 14.64 -20.07
C ILE A 39 20.55 14.77 -18.72
N SER A 40 19.84 14.57 -17.60
CA SER A 40 20.37 14.82 -16.25
C SER A 40 20.40 13.54 -15.41
N PRO A 41 21.57 12.90 -15.27
CA PRO A 41 21.76 11.78 -14.35
C PRO A 41 21.44 12.13 -12.89
N GLU A 42 21.67 13.38 -12.48
CA GLU A 42 21.34 13.87 -11.15
C GLU A 42 19.83 13.88 -10.91
N PHE A 43 19.06 14.43 -11.86
CA PHE A 43 17.61 14.43 -11.80
C PHE A 43 17.05 13.00 -11.75
N LYS A 44 17.60 12.11 -12.57
CA LYS A 44 17.26 10.68 -12.55
C LYS A 44 17.51 10.04 -11.19
N LEU A 45 18.66 10.31 -10.58
CA LEU A 45 18.99 9.80 -9.25
C LEU A 45 18.05 10.35 -8.18
N TYR A 46 17.67 11.63 -8.27
CA TYR A 46 16.72 12.26 -7.35
C TYR A 46 15.36 11.54 -7.38
N ILE A 47 14.79 11.32 -8.57
CA ILE A 47 13.52 10.61 -8.74
C ILE A 47 13.60 9.18 -8.18
N ILE A 48 14.70 8.46 -8.44
CA ILE A 48 14.88 7.09 -7.92
C ILE A 48 14.89 7.09 -6.39
N LYS A 49 15.64 8.01 -5.77
CA LYS A 49 15.72 8.11 -4.31
C LYS A 49 14.37 8.46 -3.69
N ASP A 50 13.64 9.38 -4.31
CA ASP A 50 12.33 9.80 -3.82
C ASP A 50 11.31 8.66 -3.91
N TYR A 51 11.32 7.90 -5.01
CA TYR A 51 10.51 6.70 -5.16
C TYR A 51 10.84 5.66 -4.08
N GLN A 52 12.13 5.38 -3.83
CA GLN A 52 12.54 4.45 -2.79
C GLN A 52 12.09 4.89 -1.40
N ARG A 53 12.17 6.18 -1.09
CA ARG A 53 11.66 6.77 0.15
C ARG A 53 10.16 6.52 0.30
N LEU A 54 9.37 6.88 -0.71
CA LEU A 54 7.91 6.68 -0.70
C LEU A 54 7.53 5.20 -0.52
N LYS A 55 8.26 4.29 -1.17
CA LYS A 55 8.02 2.84 -1.01
C LYS A 55 8.34 2.34 0.39
N LYS A 56 9.37 2.89 1.03
CA LYS A 56 9.71 2.57 2.42
C LYS A 56 8.65 3.09 3.37
N ASP A 57 8.26 4.36 3.23
CA ASP A 57 7.26 4.99 4.10
C ASP A 57 5.91 4.25 4.02
N GLU A 58 5.50 3.82 2.81
CA GLU A 58 4.29 3.03 2.62
C GLU A 58 4.40 1.63 3.25
N ALA A 59 5.57 0.97 3.14
CA ALA A 59 5.80 -0.32 3.78
C ALA A 59 5.75 -0.22 5.32
N ASP A 60 6.37 0.81 5.89
CA ASP A 60 6.38 1.06 7.33
C ASP A 60 4.95 1.33 7.84
N ARG A 61 4.16 2.12 7.10
CA ARG A 61 2.75 2.38 7.40
C ARG A 61 1.92 1.10 7.39
N LEU A 62 2.12 0.22 6.40
CA LEU A 62 1.40 -1.05 6.29
C LEU A 62 1.77 -2.02 7.41
N ALA A 63 3.05 -2.06 7.81
CA ALA A 63 3.52 -2.87 8.94
C ALA A 63 2.83 -2.48 10.25
N ILE A 64 2.72 -1.17 10.53
CA ILE A 64 2.00 -0.65 11.71
C ILE A 64 0.54 -1.13 11.69
N GLY A 65 -0.15 -1.04 10.55
CA GLY A 65 -1.53 -1.50 10.43
C GLY A 65 -1.70 -3.00 10.71
N TRP A 66 -0.72 -3.81 10.30
CA TRP A 66 -0.72 -5.24 10.54
C TRP A 66 -0.48 -5.58 12.03
N ASP A 67 0.50 -4.95 12.67
CA ASP A 67 0.78 -5.15 14.09
C ASP A 67 -0.39 -4.73 14.98
N VAL A 68 -1.04 -3.60 14.66
CA VAL A 68 -2.23 -3.14 15.38
C VAL A 68 -3.37 -4.15 15.26
N LYS A 69 -3.63 -4.69 14.06
CA LYS A 69 -4.67 -5.72 13.87
C LYS A 69 -4.38 -6.98 14.68
N ARG A 70 -3.12 -7.43 14.75
CA ARG A 70 -2.73 -8.59 15.57
C ARG A 70 -2.88 -8.30 17.06
N GLY A 71 -2.47 -7.11 17.51
CA GLY A 71 -2.64 -6.66 18.89
C GLY A 71 -4.11 -6.65 19.31
N LEU A 72 -4.98 -6.02 18.50
CA LEU A 72 -6.42 -5.97 18.73
C LEU A 72 -7.04 -7.37 18.76
N SER A 73 -6.68 -8.25 17.82
CA SER A 73 -7.18 -9.63 17.79
C SER A 73 -6.79 -10.42 19.04
N LYS A 74 -5.55 -10.26 19.52
CA LYS A 74 -5.06 -10.91 20.75
C LYS A 74 -5.78 -10.40 22.00
N ILE A 75 -6.00 -9.09 22.08
CA ILE A 75 -6.78 -8.48 23.18
C ILE A 75 -8.22 -9.01 23.14
N ASN A 76 -8.84 -9.03 21.96
CA ASN A 76 -10.22 -9.48 21.80
C ASN A 76 -10.38 -10.95 22.20
N TYR A 77 -9.47 -11.82 21.74
CA TYR A 77 -9.46 -13.22 22.14
C TYR A 77 -9.35 -13.40 23.65
N ARG A 78 -8.51 -12.59 24.32
CA ARG A 78 -8.34 -12.65 25.78
C ARG A 78 -9.58 -12.16 26.51
N ILE A 79 -10.17 -11.03 26.09
CA ILE A 79 -11.42 -10.52 26.67
C ILE A 79 -12.53 -11.55 26.53
N HIS A 80 -12.71 -12.15 25.35
CA HIS A 80 -13.72 -13.18 25.14
C HIS A 80 -13.46 -14.42 25.99
N THR A 81 -12.21 -14.90 26.04
CA THR A 81 -11.82 -16.04 26.88
C THR A 81 -12.09 -15.77 28.36
N ASP A 82 -11.72 -14.60 28.85
CA ASP A 82 -11.88 -14.24 30.26
C ASP A 82 -13.36 -14.07 30.60
N ALA A 83 -14.16 -13.46 29.71
CA ALA A 83 -15.61 -13.36 29.86
C ALA A 83 -16.30 -14.74 29.89
N VAL A 84 -15.89 -15.68 29.03
CA VAL A 84 -16.40 -17.07 29.05
C VAL A 84 -16.06 -17.73 30.40
N LYS A 85 -14.81 -17.60 30.87
CA LYS A 85 -14.39 -18.17 32.16
C LYS A 85 -15.14 -17.57 33.35
N GLU A 86 -15.41 -16.28 33.32
CA GLU A 86 -15.97 -15.55 34.46
C GLU A 86 -17.50 -15.61 34.52
N PHE A 87 -18.19 -15.71 33.36
CA PHE A 87 -19.65 -15.67 33.29
C PHE A 87 -20.32 -16.97 32.81
N LEU A 88 -19.65 -17.80 32.00
CA LEU A 88 -20.22 -19.06 31.49
C LEU A 88 -19.74 -20.29 32.26
N ILE A 89 -18.54 -20.25 32.83
CA ILE A 89 -18.01 -21.33 33.69
C ILE A 89 -18.31 -20.99 35.15
N THR A 90 -19.58 -21.05 35.55
CA THR A 90 -19.91 -21.25 36.98
C THR A 90 -19.30 -22.56 37.49
N PRO A 91 -18.96 -22.70 38.78
CA PRO A 91 -18.18 -23.82 39.34
C PRO A 91 -18.90 -25.20 39.35
N THR A 92 -19.84 -25.43 38.44
CA THR A 92 -20.72 -26.59 38.37
C THR A 92 -20.28 -27.65 37.36
N LEU A 93 -19.21 -27.44 36.57
CA LEU A 93 -18.76 -28.37 35.53
C LEU A 93 -17.45 -29.07 35.89
N SER A 94 -17.40 -30.38 35.64
CA SER A 94 -16.22 -31.23 35.84
C SER A 94 -15.06 -30.82 34.90
N PRO A 95 -13.78 -31.02 35.28
CA PRO A 95 -12.63 -30.72 34.42
C PRO A 95 -12.69 -31.34 33.02
N GLN A 96 -13.38 -32.48 32.87
CA GLN A 96 -13.58 -33.13 31.57
C GLN A 96 -14.63 -32.41 30.72
N GLU A 97 -15.68 -31.86 31.32
CA GLU A 97 -16.75 -31.14 30.62
C GLU A 97 -16.26 -29.77 30.16
N MET A 98 -15.39 -29.11 30.94
CA MET A 98 -14.76 -27.84 30.54
C MET A 98 -13.92 -27.98 29.27
N ALA A 99 -13.23 -29.10 29.07
CA ALA A 99 -12.37 -29.32 27.90
C ALA A 99 -13.18 -29.46 26.60
N TYR A 100 -14.36 -30.09 26.66
CA TYR A 100 -15.25 -30.24 25.51
C TYR A 100 -15.94 -28.92 25.13
N THR A 101 -16.39 -28.13 26.10
CA THR A 101 -17.01 -26.82 25.84
C THR A 101 -16.02 -25.86 25.16
N TYR A 102 -14.76 -25.85 25.61
CA TYR A 102 -13.70 -24.99 25.08
C TYR A 102 -13.36 -25.29 23.61
N ALA A 103 -13.33 -26.58 23.24
CA ALA A 103 -13.09 -26.98 21.85
C ALA A 103 -14.27 -26.55 20.96
N SER A 104 -15.50 -26.73 21.42
CA SER A 104 -16.70 -26.41 20.62
C SER A 104 -16.89 -24.91 20.35
N GLU A 105 -16.61 -24.03 21.32
CA GLU A 105 -16.73 -22.58 21.10
C GLU A 105 -15.58 -22.04 20.23
N ALA A 106 -14.36 -22.56 20.40
CA ALA A 106 -13.24 -22.20 19.53
C ALA A 106 -13.52 -22.58 18.06
N ASP A 107 -14.15 -23.74 17.84
CA ASP A 107 -14.55 -24.21 16.50
C ASP A 107 -15.66 -23.34 15.87
N ILE A 108 -16.64 -22.89 16.67
CA ILE A 108 -17.70 -21.97 16.20
C ILE A 108 -17.10 -20.60 15.83
N LEU A 109 -16.13 -20.10 16.60
CA LEU A 109 -15.46 -18.84 16.30
C LEU A 109 -14.62 -18.91 15.01
N ILE A 110 -13.95 -20.04 14.76
CA ILE A 110 -13.18 -20.26 13.52
C ILE A 110 -14.11 -20.28 12.30
N LEU A 111 -15.31 -20.88 12.40
CA LEU A 111 -16.25 -20.98 11.29
C LEU A 111 -16.86 -19.63 10.88
N HIS A 112 -16.98 -18.69 11.82
CA HIS A 112 -17.63 -17.39 11.60
C HIS A 112 -16.67 -16.29 11.07
N THR A 113 -15.38 -16.64 10.91
CA THR A 113 -14.30 -15.71 10.52
C THR A 113 -13.75 -15.99 9.10
N PHE A 114 -14.42 -16.83 8.31
CA PHE A 114 -14.15 -17.03 6.87
C PHE A 114 -15.26 -16.45 6.00
#